data_AF-A0A1Q9W612-F1
#
_entry.id   AF-A0A1Q9W612-F1
#
_cell.length_a   1.000
_cell.length_b   1.000
_cell.length_c   1.000
_cell.angle_alpha   90.00
_cell.angle_beta   90.00
_cell.angle_gamma   90.00
#
_symmetry.space_group_name_H-M   'P 1'
#
loop_
_entity.id
_entity.type
_entity.pdbx_description
1 polymer ?
#
loop_
_entity_poly.entity_id
_entity_poly.type
_entity_poly.pdbx_seq_one_letter_code
_entity_poly.pdbx_strand_id
1 'polypeptide(L)'
;MPNSDAVAGVLLAAGAGSRFGMPKVLAEEGDWLARAVAALAGGGCDEVIVVLGAAVVEVPAPARAVVATRWADGMSASVRDGLAAIGPAGWAVLHTVDTPDVGAEVVARVLGAARGSDSGLARAVYGGRPGHPVVMARRHLAELTATLHGDQGARAFLGGRDDVIAVECADLATGLDIDER
;
A
#
# COMPACT_ATOMS: atom_id res chain seq x y z
N MET A 1 20.20 10.50 8.86
CA MET A 1 20.63 9.69 7.70
C MET A 1 19.54 8.67 7.40
N PRO A 2 19.27 8.33 6.13
CA PRO A 2 18.33 7.25 5.84
C PRO A 2 18.80 5.95 6.50
N ASN A 3 17.88 5.21 7.12
CA ASN A 3 18.15 3.84 7.53
C ASN A 3 17.84 2.96 6.32
N SER A 4 18.89 2.59 5.57
CA SER A 4 18.77 1.92 4.27
C SER A 4 18.01 0.61 4.29
N ASP A 5 17.94 -0.04 5.46
CA ASP A 5 17.30 -1.35 5.60
C ASP A 5 15.87 -1.23 6.12
N ALA A 6 15.52 -0.11 6.78
CA ALA A 6 14.19 0.08 7.35
C ALA A 6 13.11 0.19 6.28
N VAL A 7 11.92 -0.34 6.60
CA VAL A 7 10.77 -0.49 5.71
C VAL A 7 9.55 0.19 6.31
N ALA A 8 8.96 1.12 5.58
CA ALA A 8 7.69 1.75 5.93
C ALA A 8 6.54 1.14 5.11
N GLY A 9 5.55 0.58 5.78
CA GLY A 9 4.28 0.17 5.18
C GLY A 9 3.29 1.34 5.16
N VAL A 10 2.73 1.65 3.99
CA VAL A 10 1.68 2.65 3.81
C VAL A 10 0.41 1.94 3.37
N LEU A 11 -0.59 1.92 4.26
CA LEU A 11 -1.91 1.38 4.00
C LEU A 11 -2.86 2.50 3.54
N LEU A 12 -3.30 2.44 2.29
CA LEU A 12 -4.29 3.36 1.75
C LEU A 12 -5.70 2.96 2.20
N ALA A 13 -6.33 3.84 2.96
CA ALA A 13 -7.58 3.54 3.65
C ALA A 13 -8.51 4.79 3.76
N ALA A 14 -8.24 5.81 2.96
CA ALA A 14 -8.89 7.12 3.05
C ALA A 14 -10.20 7.24 2.27
N GLY A 15 -10.51 6.27 1.42
CA GLY A 15 -11.65 6.32 0.51
C GLY A 15 -13.01 6.20 1.20
N ALA A 16 -14.02 6.87 0.65
CA ALA A 16 -15.40 6.82 1.14
C ALA A 16 -16.09 5.47 0.87
N GLY A 17 -15.51 4.62 0.02
CA GLY A 17 -16.11 3.33 -0.36
C GLY A 17 -17.49 3.47 -0.97
N SER A 18 -17.71 4.50 -1.80
CA SER A 18 -19.01 4.84 -2.38
C SER A 18 -19.69 3.67 -3.11
N ARG A 19 -18.90 2.84 -3.83
CA ARG A 19 -19.38 1.62 -4.49
C ARG A 19 -19.67 0.47 -3.51
N PHE A 20 -18.92 0.42 -2.42
CA PHE A 20 -19.09 -0.58 -1.36
C PHE A 20 -20.23 -0.22 -0.38
N GLY A 21 -20.64 1.05 -0.36
CA GLY A 21 -21.69 1.61 0.50
C GLY A 21 -21.18 2.17 1.84
N MET A 22 -19.90 2.00 2.17
CA MET A 22 -19.28 2.56 3.39
C MET A 22 -17.75 2.63 3.30
N PRO A 23 -17.07 3.44 4.14
CA PRO A 23 -15.63 3.41 4.27
C PRO A 23 -15.14 2.01 4.65
N LYS A 24 -14.29 1.41 3.81
CA LYS A 24 -13.84 0.01 3.96
C LYS A 24 -13.02 -0.25 5.23
N VAL A 25 -12.52 0.79 5.90
CA VAL A 25 -11.92 0.67 7.24
C VAL A 25 -12.89 0.20 8.32
N LEU A 26 -14.20 0.31 8.07
CA LEU A 26 -15.27 -0.16 8.96
C LEU A 26 -15.84 -1.52 8.52
N ALA A 27 -15.38 -2.07 7.39
CA ALA A 27 -15.89 -3.34 6.87
C ALA A 27 -15.59 -4.48 7.85
N GLU A 28 -16.55 -5.42 7.97
CA GLU A 28 -16.47 -6.55 8.90
C GLU A 28 -16.06 -6.10 10.33
N GLU A 29 -16.70 -5.02 10.81
CA GLU A 29 -16.43 -4.44 12.14
C GLU A 29 -14.96 -4.01 12.35
N GLY A 30 -14.25 -3.67 11.27
CA GLY A 30 -12.85 -3.25 11.29
C GLY A 30 -11.83 -4.37 11.06
N ASP A 31 -12.29 -5.61 10.83
CA ASP A 31 -11.41 -6.76 10.60
C ASP A 31 -10.49 -6.56 9.37
N TRP A 32 -10.98 -5.94 8.30
CA TRP A 32 -10.15 -5.68 7.10
C TRP A 32 -8.97 -4.75 7.39
N LEU A 33 -9.21 -3.70 8.19
CA LEU A 33 -8.15 -2.81 8.63
C LEU A 33 -7.12 -3.55 9.48
N ALA A 34 -7.57 -4.38 10.43
CA ALA A 34 -6.69 -5.17 11.29
C ALA A 34 -5.83 -6.16 10.48
N ARG A 35 -6.43 -6.87 9.51
CA ARG A 35 -5.72 -7.79 8.61
C ARG A 35 -4.66 -7.09 7.79
N ALA A 36 -4.99 -5.96 7.17
CA ALA A 36 -4.05 -5.22 6.33
C ALA A 36 -2.87 -4.66 7.15
N VAL A 37 -3.13 -4.19 8.38
CA VAL A 37 -2.06 -3.79 9.32
C VAL A 37 -1.19 -4.99 9.70
N ALA A 38 -1.79 -6.13 10.04
CA ALA A 38 -1.08 -7.35 10.38
C ALA A 38 -0.25 -7.89 9.20
N ALA A 39 -0.76 -7.78 7.97
CA ALA A 39 -0.04 -8.15 6.76
C ALA A 39 1.21 -7.30 6.55
N LEU A 40 1.12 -5.97 6.70
CA LEU A 40 2.28 -5.09 6.58
C LEU A 40 3.31 -5.34 7.68
N ALA A 41 2.87 -5.37 8.94
CA ALA A 41 3.76 -5.58 10.09
C ALA A 41 4.44 -6.96 10.04
N GLY A 42 3.65 -8.04 9.86
CA GLY A 42 4.17 -9.39 9.76
C GLY A 42 4.98 -9.65 8.49
N GLY A 43 4.76 -8.85 7.44
CA GLY A 43 5.47 -8.92 6.17
C GLY A 43 6.84 -8.25 6.16
N GLY A 44 7.25 -7.64 7.28
CA GLY A 44 8.57 -7.02 7.43
C GLY A 44 8.60 -5.50 7.31
N CYS A 45 7.46 -4.81 7.50
CA CYS A 45 7.45 -3.37 7.71
C CYS A 45 7.80 -3.04 9.17
N ASP A 46 8.82 -2.21 9.38
CA ASP A 46 9.22 -1.73 10.71
C ASP A 46 8.26 -0.67 11.26
N GLU A 47 7.57 0.03 10.37
CA GLU A 47 6.54 1.01 10.67
C GLU A 47 5.33 0.79 9.76
N VAL A 48 4.12 0.94 10.30
CA VAL A 48 2.88 0.91 9.52
C VAL A 48 2.13 2.23 9.67
N ILE A 49 1.90 2.89 8.54
CA ILE A 49 1.21 4.16 8.41
C ILE A 49 -0.12 3.90 7.72
N VAL A 50 -1.23 4.11 8.43
CA VAL A 50 -2.58 4.01 7.86
C VAL A 50 -3.04 5.39 7.45
N VAL A 51 -3.30 5.57 6.16
CA VAL A 51 -3.83 6.82 5.62
C VAL A 51 -5.35 6.78 5.66
N LEU A 52 -5.93 7.55 6.58
CA LEU A 52 -7.37 7.71 6.79
C LEU A 52 -7.89 8.95 6.05
N GLY A 53 -9.21 9.07 5.94
CA GLY A 53 -9.86 10.15 5.18
C GLY A 53 -11.34 10.23 5.50
N ALA A 54 -12.17 9.67 4.62
CA ALA A 54 -13.64 9.70 4.75
C ALA A 54 -14.16 9.18 6.10
N ALA A 55 -13.45 8.25 6.73
CA ALA A 55 -13.62 7.89 8.13
C ALA A 55 -12.29 8.00 8.86
N VAL A 56 -12.35 8.51 10.09
CA VAL A 56 -11.23 8.52 11.03
C VAL A 56 -11.57 7.55 12.15
N VAL A 57 -10.75 6.52 12.30
CA VAL A 57 -10.94 5.41 13.25
C VAL A 57 -9.67 5.23 14.08
N GLU A 58 -9.79 4.55 15.21
CA GLU A 58 -8.62 4.06 15.93
C GLU A 58 -7.94 2.97 15.09
N VAL A 59 -6.61 3.09 14.94
CA VAL A 59 -5.82 2.13 14.17
C VAL A 59 -5.22 1.09 15.10
N PRO A 60 -5.24 -0.20 14.74
CA PRO A 60 -4.66 -1.23 15.58
C PRO A 60 -3.14 -1.12 15.62
N ALA A 61 -2.55 -1.42 16.78
CA ALA A 61 -1.11 -1.53 16.92
C ALA A 61 -0.55 -2.63 15.97
N PRO A 62 0.68 -2.47 15.44
CA PRO A 62 1.65 -1.41 15.74
C PRO A 62 1.49 -0.16 14.86
N ALA A 63 0.36 0.01 14.16
CA ALA A 63 0.21 1.10 13.21
C ALA A 63 -0.05 2.45 13.87
N ARG A 64 0.21 3.53 13.11
CA ARG A 64 -0.24 4.89 13.42
C ARG A 64 -1.04 5.49 12.27
N ALA A 65 -1.93 6.40 12.61
CA ALA A 65 -2.79 7.07 11.63
C ALA A 65 -2.14 8.33 11.06
N VAL A 66 -2.43 8.59 9.79
CA VAL A 66 -2.28 9.89 9.11
C VAL A 66 -3.60 10.21 8.46
N VAL A 67 -4.13 11.41 8.68
CA VAL A 67 -5.41 11.83 8.08
C VAL A 67 -5.11 12.61 6.81
N ALA A 68 -5.47 12.05 5.66
CA ALA A 68 -5.37 12.74 4.39
C ALA A 68 -6.43 13.85 4.32
N THR A 69 -6.00 15.11 4.36
CA THR A 69 -6.91 16.27 4.43
C THR A 69 -7.68 16.49 3.13
N ARG A 70 -7.11 16.05 2.01
CA ARG A 70 -7.66 16.22 0.66
C ARG A 70 -8.01 14.89 0.02
N TRP A 71 -8.43 13.91 0.82
CA TRP A 71 -8.84 12.59 0.33
C TRP A 71 -9.92 12.68 -0.76
N ALA A 72 -10.77 13.71 -0.70
CA ALA A 72 -11.83 13.96 -1.68
C ALA A 72 -11.30 14.41 -3.06
N ASP A 73 -10.05 14.87 -3.16
CA ASP A 73 -9.39 15.22 -4.43
C ASP A 73 -8.96 13.97 -5.21
N GLY A 74 -9.12 12.77 -4.63
CA GLY A 74 -8.86 11.48 -5.27
C GLY A 74 -7.74 10.66 -4.63
N MET A 75 -7.51 9.47 -5.18
CA MET A 75 -6.53 8.50 -4.64
C MET A 75 -5.12 9.09 -4.51
N SER A 76 -4.70 9.92 -5.46
CA SER A 76 -3.36 10.53 -5.48
C SER A 76 -3.08 11.44 -4.28
N ALA A 77 -4.09 12.11 -3.72
CA ALA A 77 -3.92 12.93 -2.54
C ALA A 77 -3.59 12.07 -1.31
N SER A 78 -4.28 10.94 -1.16
CA SER A 78 -4.05 9.99 -0.06
C SER A 78 -2.67 9.33 -0.16
N VAL A 79 -2.25 8.95 -1.37
CA VAL A 79 -0.89 8.43 -1.59
C VAL A 79 0.15 9.48 -1.22
N ARG A 80 -0.03 10.74 -1.64
CA ARG A 80 0.91 11.82 -1.34
C ARG A 80 1.09 12.05 0.16
N ASP A 81 -0.01 12.09 0.92
CA ASP A 81 0.03 12.27 2.37
C ASP A 81 0.68 11.06 3.07
N GLY A 82 0.42 9.84 2.59
CA GLY A 82 1.08 8.63 3.07
C GLY A 82 2.58 8.61 2.82
N LEU A 83 3.02 8.95 1.61
CA LEU A 83 4.44 9.02 1.25
C LEU A 83 5.18 10.13 2.01
N ALA A 84 4.54 11.28 2.22
CA ALA A 84 5.11 12.39 2.98
C ALA A 84 5.30 12.04 4.46
N ALA A 85 4.53 11.09 4.99
CA ALA A 85 4.64 10.61 6.36
C ALA A 85 5.72 9.55 6.56
N ILE A 86 6.34 9.04 5.48
CA ILE A 86 7.46 8.09 5.58
C ILE A 86 8.68 8.82 6.12
N GLY A 87 9.25 8.28 7.20
CA GLY A 87 10.49 8.79 7.80
C GLY A 87 11.75 8.47 6.98
N PRO A 88 12.89 8.21 7.64
CA PRO A 88 14.16 7.93 6.96
C PRO A 88 14.25 6.50 6.37
N ALA A 89 13.14 5.76 6.25
CA ALA A 89 13.11 4.38 5.78
C ALA A 89 13.66 4.25 4.35
N GLY A 90 14.50 3.23 4.13
CA GLY A 90 15.09 2.92 2.83
C GLY A 90 14.11 2.30 1.84
N TRP A 91 12.99 1.77 2.33
CA TRP A 91 11.97 1.07 1.54
C TRP A 91 10.56 1.52 1.92
N ALA A 92 9.66 1.49 0.94
CA ALA A 92 8.24 1.71 1.12
C ALA A 92 7.44 0.55 0.54
N VAL A 93 6.42 0.10 1.27
CA VAL A 93 5.43 -0.89 0.84
C VAL A 93 4.09 -0.18 0.75
N LEU A 94 3.52 -0.04 -0.45
CA LEU A 94 2.20 0.51 -0.66
C LEU A 94 1.17 -0.62 -0.74
N HIS A 95 0.16 -0.56 0.13
CA HIS A 95 -0.92 -1.55 0.20
C HIS A 95 -2.28 -0.87 0.39
N THR A 96 -3.36 -1.63 0.33
CA THR A 96 -4.73 -1.13 0.32
C THR A 96 -5.63 -2.03 1.16
N VAL A 97 -6.64 -1.43 1.82
CA VAL A 97 -7.54 -2.13 2.75
C VAL A 97 -8.56 -3.03 2.05
N ASP A 98 -8.71 -2.92 0.74
CA ASP A 98 -9.72 -3.64 -0.05
C ASP A 98 -9.29 -4.99 -0.61
N THR A 99 -8.10 -5.45 -0.22
CA THR A 99 -7.58 -6.79 -0.56
C THR A 99 -7.42 -7.62 0.72
N PRO A 100 -8.51 -7.96 1.43
CA PRO A 100 -8.45 -8.52 2.79
C PRO A 100 -7.85 -9.92 2.87
N ASP A 101 -7.69 -10.62 1.74
CA ASP A 101 -7.04 -11.92 1.65
C ASP A 101 -5.51 -11.84 1.49
N VAL A 102 -4.96 -10.64 1.22
CA VAL A 102 -3.53 -10.43 1.06
C VAL A 102 -2.85 -10.38 2.43
N GLY A 103 -2.14 -11.45 2.76
CA GLY A 103 -1.45 -11.61 4.04
C GLY A 103 0.04 -11.24 4.05
N ALA A 104 0.67 -11.42 5.21
CA ALA A 104 2.08 -11.11 5.45
C ALA A 104 3.05 -11.85 4.52
N GLU A 105 2.73 -13.09 4.12
CA GLU A 105 3.56 -13.88 3.21
C GLU A 105 3.70 -13.23 1.83
N VAL A 106 2.62 -12.61 1.32
CA VAL A 106 2.67 -11.85 0.07
C VAL A 106 3.58 -10.64 0.24
N VAL A 107 3.37 -9.85 1.31
CA VAL A 107 4.16 -8.65 1.59
C VAL A 107 5.65 -8.99 1.67
N ALA A 108 6.01 -10.03 2.43
CA ALA A 108 7.39 -10.49 2.58
C ALA A 108 7.99 -10.95 1.23
N ARG A 109 7.22 -11.68 0.42
CA ARG A 109 7.67 -12.16 -0.90
C ARG A 109 7.97 -11.00 -1.84
N VAL A 110 7.08 -10.01 -1.93
CA VAL A 110 7.27 -8.85 -2.80
C VAL A 110 8.40 -7.96 -2.30
N LEU A 111 8.52 -7.77 -0.98
CA LEU A 111 9.62 -7.03 -0.36
C LEU A 111 10.98 -7.68 -0.62
N GLY A 112 11.06 -9.01 -0.49
CA GLY A 112 12.27 -9.78 -0.81
C GLY A 112 12.68 -9.62 -2.27
N ALA A 113 11.72 -9.70 -3.19
CA ALA A 113 11.97 -9.52 -4.63
C ALA A 113 12.49 -8.11 -4.96
N ALA A 114 11.91 -7.06 -4.36
CA ALA A 114 12.39 -5.69 -4.54
C ALA A 114 13.81 -5.50 -3.97
N ARG A 115 14.12 -6.07 -2.80
CA ARG A 115 15.46 -6.01 -2.20
C ARG A 115 16.52 -6.75 -3.02
N GLY A 116 16.13 -7.83 -3.69
CA GLY A 116 17.02 -8.61 -4.57
C GLY A 116 17.16 -8.04 -5.98
N SER A 117 16.44 -6.98 -6.34
CA SER A 117 16.48 -6.41 -7.70
C SER A 117 17.35 -5.16 -7.77
N ASP A 118 18.00 -4.96 -8.92
CA ASP A 118 18.78 -3.74 -9.19
C ASP A 118 17.88 -2.49 -9.19
N SER A 119 16.66 -2.62 -9.70
CA SER A 119 15.69 -1.53 -9.75
C SER A 119 15.17 -1.14 -8.38
N GLY A 120 15.12 -2.06 -7.41
CA GLY A 120 14.49 -1.82 -6.12
C GLY A 120 12.98 -1.65 -6.21
N LEU A 121 12.35 -2.13 -7.29
CA LEU A 121 10.91 -2.05 -7.54
C LEU A 121 10.32 -3.45 -7.75
N ALA A 122 9.24 -3.76 -7.03
CA ALA A 122 8.46 -4.96 -7.26
C ALA A 122 6.97 -4.71 -7.02
N ARG A 123 6.12 -5.52 -7.65
CA ARG A 123 4.67 -5.54 -7.39
C ARG A 123 4.14 -6.96 -7.36
N ALA A 124 3.13 -7.19 -6.54
CA ALA A 124 2.38 -8.44 -6.59
C ALA A 124 1.65 -8.59 -7.94
N VAL A 125 1.56 -9.83 -8.40
CA VAL A 125 0.78 -10.26 -9.54
C VAL A 125 0.00 -11.52 -9.13
N TYR A 126 -1.25 -11.60 -9.55
CA TYR A 126 -2.16 -12.70 -9.22
C TYR A 126 -2.76 -13.29 -10.48
N GLY A 127 -2.17 -14.38 -10.97
CA GLY A 127 -2.56 -15.00 -12.23
C GLY A 127 -2.37 -14.04 -13.41
N GLY A 128 -1.22 -13.37 -13.46
CA GLY A 128 -0.90 -12.39 -14.50
C GLY A 128 -1.53 -11.00 -14.32
N ARG A 129 -2.40 -10.79 -13.33
CA ARG A 129 -3.02 -9.48 -13.05
C ARG A 129 -2.22 -8.70 -12.02
N PRO A 130 -1.74 -7.47 -12.33
CA PRO A 130 -1.06 -6.62 -11.35
C PRO A 130 -1.96 -6.28 -10.16
N GLY A 131 -1.40 -6.33 -8.95
CA GLY A 131 -2.12 -6.00 -7.72
C GLY A 131 -1.20 -5.42 -6.65
N HIS A 132 -1.72 -5.37 -5.42
CA HIS A 132 -1.01 -4.92 -4.23
C HIS A 132 -0.42 -6.11 -3.45
N PRO A 133 0.65 -5.92 -2.67
CA PRO A 133 1.38 -4.66 -2.46
C PRO A 133 2.33 -4.30 -3.60
N VAL A 134 2.72 -3.03 -3.63
CA VAL A 134 3.83 -2.50 -4.45
C VAL A 134 4.96 -2.11 -3.51
N VAL A 135 6.18 -2.56 -3.80
CA VAL A 135 7.38 -2.25 -3.00
C VAL A 135 8.35 -1.40 -3.82
N MET A 136 8.93 -0.40 -3.18
CA MET A 136 9.89 0.50 -3.79
C MET A 136 10.99 0.94 -2.84
N ALA A 137 12.21 1.03 -3.34
CA ALA A 137 13.30 1.72 -2.67
C ALA A 137 13.05 3.23 -2.61
N ARG A 138 13.56 3.89 -1.56
CA ARG A 138 13.35 5.32 -1.26
C ARG A 138 13.66 6.26 -2.44
N ARG A 139 14.62 5.89 -3.28
CA ARG A 139 15.03 6.66 -4.46
C ARG A 139 13.87 6.94 -5.43
N HIS A 140 12.84 6.09 -5.43
CA HIS A 140 11.66 6.21 -6.30
C HIS A 140 10.56 7.09 -5.73
N LEU A 141 10.60 7.45 -4.43
CA LEU A 141 9.49 8.18 -3.80
C LEU A 141 9.27 9.56 -4.42
N ALA A 142 10.34 10.26 -4.80
CA ALA A 142 10.25 11.56 -5.44
C ALA A 142 9.63 11.46 -6.84
N GLU A 143 10.05 10.47 -7.63
CA GLU A 143 9.51 10.21 -8.96
C GLU A 143 8.04 9.80 -8.89
N LEU A 144 7.69 8.85 -8.02
CA LEU A 144 6.31 8.47 -7.76
C LEU A 144 5.46 9.70 -7.42
N THR A 145 5.88 10.50 -6.44
CA THR A 145 5.16 11.70 -6.00
C THR A 145 4.93 12.71 -7.14
N ALA A 146 5.87 12.83 -8.07
CA ALA A 146 5.76 13.72 -9.23
C ALA A 146 4.72 13.25 -10.25
N THR A 147 4.41 11.95 -10.30
CA THR A 147 3.40 11.38 -11.22
C THR A 147 1.98 11.31 -10.64
N LEU A 148 1.82 11.60 -9.33
CA LEU A 148 0.54 11.50 -8.62
C LEU A 148 -0.43 12.61 -9.04
N HIS A 149 -1.40 12.27 -9.87
CA HIS A 149 -2.49 13.15 -10.32
C HIS A 149 -3.84 12.40 -10.38
N GLY A 150 -4.91 13.06 -9.90
CA GLY A 150 -6.27 12.51 -9.92
C GLY A 150 -6.37 11.14 -9.23
N ASP A 151 -7.04 10.18 -9.90
CA ASP A 151 -7.31 8.85 -9.34
C ASP A 151 -6.35 7.74 -9.82
N GLN A 152 -5.23 8.10 -10.43
CA GLN A 152 -4.31 7.11 -10.99
C GLN A 152 -3.44 6.41 -9.93
N GLY A 153 -3.24 7.04 -8.76
CA GLY A 153 -2.35 6.51 -7.72
C GLY A 153 -0.97 6.16 -8.28
N ALA A 154 -0.41 5.03 -7.84
CA ALA A 154 0.88 4.56 -8.35
C ALA A 154 0.81 3.95 -9.77
N ARG A 155 -0.37 3.78 -10.37
CA ARG A 155 -0.49 3.10 -11.68
C ARG A 155 0.24 3.86 -12.78
N ALA A 156 0.17 5.20 -12.78
CA ALA A 156 0.88 6.04 -13.76
C ALA A 156 2.40 5.90 -13.64
N PHE A 157 2.93 5.85 -12.41
CA PHE A 157 4.35 5.62 -12.15
C PHE A 157 4.83 4.24 -12.66
N LEU A 158 4.00 3.21 -12.48
CA LEU A 158 4.34 1.83 -12.87
C LEU A 158 4.09 1.56 -14.37
N GLY A 159 3.13 2.25 -14.97
CA GLY A 159 2.70 2.07 -16.36
C GLY A 159 3.72 2.65 -17.34
N GLY A 160 4.57 1.79 -17.90
CA GLY A 160 5.62 2.18 -18.83
C GLY A 160 7.03 1.82 -18.36
N ARG A 161 7.15 1.27 -17.15
CA ARG A 161 8.39 0.73 -16.62
C ARG A 161 8.55 -0.74 -16.98
N ASP A 162 9.73 -1.10 -17.46
CA ASP A 162 10.18 -2.47 -17.72
C ASP A 162 11.06 -3.03 -16.58
N ASP A 163 11.45 -2.18 -15.63
CA ASP A 163 12.31 -2.51 -14.49
C ASP A 163 11.54 -2.92 -13.22
N VAL A 164 10.20 -3.01 -13.29
CA VAL A 164 9.36 -3.44 -12.16
C VAL A 164 9.29 -4.96 -12.12
N ILE A 165 9.79 -5.57 -11.04
CA ILE A 165 9.70 -7.01 -10.85
C ILE A 165 8.25 -7.42 -10.59
N ALA A 166 7.70 -8.25 -11.48
CA ALA A 166 6.40 -8.89 -11.29
C ALA A 166 6.55 -10.13 -10.42
N VAL A 167 5.88 -10.16 -9.26
CA VAL A 167 5.99 -11.23 -8.27
C VAL A 167 4.67 -12.00 -8.21
N GLU A 168 4.66 -13.22 -8.77
CA GLU A 168 3.46 -14.06 -8.75
C GLU A 168 3.14 -14.52 -7.31
N CYS A 169 1.88 -14.35 -6.93
CA CYS A 169 1.37 -14.56 -5.57
C CYS A 169 0.01 -15.28 -5.55
N ALA A 170 -0.49 -15.79 -6.69
CA ALA A 170 -1.78 -16.50 -6.75
C ALA A 170 -1.83 -17.81 -5.94
N ASP A 171 -0.68 -18.33 -5.52
CA ASP A 171 -0.58 -19.45 -4.57
C ASP A 171 -0.88 -19.03 -3.11
N LEU A 172 -0.86 -17.73 -2.80
CA LEU A 172 -1.04 -17.19 -1.45
C LEU A 172 -2.36 -16.44 -1.26
N ALA A 173 -2.81 -15.71 -2.28
CA ALA A 173 -4.01 -14.89 -2.23
C ALA A 173 -4.60 -14.71 -3.63
N THR A 174 -5.86 -14.29 -3.71
CA THR A 174 -6.50 -13.92 -4.98
C THR A 174 -6.12 -12.50 -5.42
N GLY A 175 -5.78 -11.64 -4.45
CA GLY A 175 -5.46 -10.23 -4.69
C GLY A 175 -6.60 -9.45 -5.33
N LEU A 176 -7.84 -9.87 -5.09
CA LEU A 176 -9.04 -9.24 -5.63
C LEU A 176 -9.44 -8.05 -4.77
N ASP A 177 -9.51 -6.88 -5.40
CA ASP A 177 -10.06 -5.67 -4.78
C ASP A 177 -11.58 -5.86 -4.61
N ILE A 178 -12.07 -5.86 -3.37
CA ILE A 178 -13.50 -5.95 -3.08
C ILE A 178 -14.09 -4.53 -3.04
N ASP A 179 -14.73 -4.13 -4.14
CA ASP A 179 -15.28 -2.79 -4.35
C ASP A 179 -16.80 -2.69 -4.18
N GLU A 180 -17.51 -3.82 -4.21
CA GLU A 180 -18.97 -3.94 -4.17
C GLU A 180 -19.36 -5.07 -3.19
N ARG A 181 -20.61 -5.06 -2.70
CA ARG A 181 -21.14 -6.02 -1.73
C ARG A 181 -22.24 -6.88 -2.35
#